data_AF-A0A533SN32-F1
#
_entry.id   AF-A0A533SN32-F1
#
_cell.length_a   1.000
_cell.length_b   1.000
_cell.length_c   1.000
_cell.angle_alpha   90.00
_cell.angle_beta   90.00
_cell.angle_gamma   90.00
#
_symmetry.space_group_name_H-M   'P 1'
#
loop_
_entity.id
_entity.type
_entity.pdbx_description
1 polymer ?
#
loop_
_entity_poly.entity_id
_entity_poly.type
_entity_poly.pdbx_seq_one_letter_code
_entity_poly.pdbx_strand_id
1 'polypeptide(L)'
;MNEMSTIHPIDHRYGTPAMRDIFRQENRLRQLLRVEAALAEAEAELGMIPAGAAKEIASKATSGAVRPERGGEIEGEGKHDLTAVVYALAEQGGESGKYGHYGATSRGILDTATALQ
;
A
#
# COMPACT_ATOMS: atom_id res chain seq x y z
N MET A 1 13.50 -14.09 9.78
CA MET A 1 14.66 -13.27 9.39
C MET A 1 15.89 -13.89 10.02
N ASN A 2 16.93 -14.19 9.24
CA ASN A 2 18.16 -14.82 9.75
C ASN A 2 19.06 -13.72 10.35
N GLU A 3 19.67 -13.94 11.52
CA GLU A 3 20.46 -12.93 12.27
C GLU A 3 21.68 -12.36 11.49
N MET A 4 22.04 -12.94 10.34
CA MET A 4 23.21 -12.55 9.55
C MET A 4 23.00 -11.42 8.53
N SER A 5 21.82 -10.79 8.41
CA SER A 5 21.57 -9.77 7.35
C SER A 5 21.36 -8.33 7.83
N THR A 6 21.40 -8.04 9.13
CA THR A 6 21.23 -6.68 9.64
C THR A 6 22.56 -5.94 9.68
N ILE A 7 22.74 -4.99 8.74
CA ILE A 7 23.96 -4.18 8.63
C ILE A 7 23.87 -2.94 9.52
N HIS A 8 22.68 -2.32 9.62
CA HIS A 8 22.53 -1.05 10.34
C HIS A 8 22.28 -1.29 11.85
N PRO A 9 22.98 -0.58 12.75
CA PRO A 9 22.84 -0.82 14.19
C PRO A 9 21.48 -0.41 14.76
N ILE A 10 20.69 0.38 14.04
CA ILE A 10 19.27 0.62 14.39
C ILE A 10 18.48 -0.69 14.33
N ASP A 11 18.82 -1.61 13.44
CA ASP A 11 18.03 -2.81 13.21
C ASP A 11 18.13 -3.84 14.35
N HIS A 12 19.15 -3.77 15.21
CA HIS A 12 19.39 -4.75 16.26
C HIS A 12 19.85 -4.19 17.61
N ARG A 13 20.51 -3.03 17.64
CA ARG A 13 21.12 -2.48 18.87
C ARG A 13 20.43 -1.22 19.40
N TYR A 14 20.06 -0.29 18.51
CA TYR A 14 19.57 1.03 18.93
C TYR A 14 18.07 1.27 18.67
N GLY A 15 17.47 0.61 17.68
CA GLY A 15 16.06 0.77 17.36
C GLY A 15 15.17 -0.01 18.31
N THR A 16 14.24 0.68 18.98
CA THR A 16 13.20 0.00 19.76
C THR A 16 12.33 -0.86 18.84
N PRO A 17 11.75 -1.98 19.33
CA PRO A 17 10.82 -2.77 18.54
C PRO A 17 9.69 -1.93 17.94
N ALA A 18 9.08 -1.05 18.76
CA ALA A 18 8.01 -0.16 18.32
C ALA A 18 8.42 0.76 17.16
N MET A 19 9.62 1.36 17.21
CA MET A 19 10.05 2.22 16.10
C MET A 19 10.40 1.44 14.84
N ARG A 20 10.99 0.25 14.98
CA ARG A 20 11.27 -0.59 13.83
C ARG A 20 9.97 -1.00 13.14
N ASP A 21 8.93 -1.35 13.90
CA ASP A 21 7.64 -1.78 13.38
C ASP A 21 6.92 -0.68 12.55
N ILE A 22 7.11 0.59 12.90
CA ILE A 22 6.63 1.73 12.12
C ILE A 22 7.30 1.80 10.73
N PHE A 23 8.62 1.59 10.66
CA PHE A 23 9.37 1.73 9.41
C PHE A 23 9.58 0.43 8.64
N ARG A 24 8.99 -0.68 9.11
CA ARG A 24 8.96 -1.95 8.39
C ARG A 24 8.18 -1.84 7.09
N GLN A 25 8.61 -2.60 6.09
CA GLN A 25 8.00 -2.63 4.76
C GLN A 25 6.52 -3.04 4.82
N GLU A 26 6.15 -3.93 5.74
CA GLU A 26 4.77 -4.35 5.96
C GLU A 26 3.88 -3.21 6.48
N ASN A 27 4.39 -2.35 7.37
CA ASN A 27 3.64 -1.17 7.80
C ASN A 27 3.52 -0.16 6.65
N ARG A 28 4.61 0.07 5.91
CA ARG A 28 4.56 0.97 4.74
C ARG A 28 3.50 0.54 3.74
N LEU A 29 3.49 -0.74 3.34
CA LEU A 29 2.47 -1.28 2.43
C LEU A 29 1.06 -1.11 3.02
N ARG A 30 0.87 -1.42 4.31
CA ARG A 30 -0.41 -1.22 4.98
C ARG A 30 -0.90 0.23 4.93
N GLN A 31 -0.02 1.21 5.16
CA GLN A 31 -0.41 2.62 5.09
C GLN A 31 -0.73 3.05 3.65
N LEU A 32 0.02 2.58 2.65
CA LEU A 32 -0.29 2.85 1.24
C LEU A 32 -1.69 2.33 0.88
N LEU A 33 -1.99 1.07 1.20
CA LEU A 33 -3.30 0.45 0.96
C LEU A 33 -4.42 1.17 1.71
N ARG A 34 -4.16 1.65 2.93
CA ARG A 34 -5.11 2.41 3.72
C ARG A 34 -5.45 3.74 3.05
N VAL A 35 -4.47 4.45 2.49
CA VAL A 35 -4.70 5.71 1.79
C VAL A 35 -5.47 5.48 0.48
N GLU A 36 -5.13 4.44 -0.29
CA GLU A 36 -5.88 4.07 -1.50
C GLU A 36 -7.34 3.72 -1.20
N ALA A 37 -7.59 2.97 -0.12
CA ALA A 37 -8.95 2.65 0.32
C ALA A 37 -9.73 3.91 0.72
N ALA A 38 -9.12 4.79 1.52
CA ALA A 38 -9.75 6.03 1.95
C ALA A 38 -10.03 6.98 0.77
N LEU A 39 -9.14 7.01 -0.22
CA LEU A 39 -9.36 7.76 -1.46
C LEU A 39 -10.59 7.23 -2.20
N ALA A 40 -10.65 5.92 -2.44
CA ALA A 40 -11.78 5.31 -3.15
C ALA A 40 -13.12 5.52 -2.42
N GLU A 41 -13.13 5.45 -1.09
CA GLU A 41 -14.29 5.75 -0.26
C GLU A 41 -14.76 7.20 -0.45
N ALA A 42 -13.84 8.18 -0.36
CA ALA A 42 -14.15 9.59 -0.57
C ALA A 42 -14.65 9.88 -1.99
N GLU A 43 -14.05 9.25 -3.01
CA GLU A 43 -14.49 9.39 -4.40
C GLU A 43 -15.89 8.83 -4.63
N ALA A 44 -16.26 7.75 -3.96
CA ALA A 44 -17.62 7.22 -4.00
C ALA A 44 -18.63 8.13 -3.30
N GLU A 45 -18.27 8.74 -2.16
CA GLU A 45 -19.11 9.74 -1.49
C GLU A 45 -19.39 10.96 -2.38
N LEU A 46 -18.42 11.34 -3.21
CA LEU A 46 -18.55 12.42 -4.19
C LEU A 46 -19.21 11.97 -5.51
N GLY A 47 -19.55 10.69 -5.66
CA GLY A 47 -20.17 10.13 -6.86
C GLY A 47 -19.25 10.01 -8.07
N MET A 48 -17.93 10.08 -7.87
CA MET A 48 -16.92 9.97 -8.95
C MET A 48 -16.73 8.52 -9.41
N ILE A 49 -16.81 7.56 -8.48
CA ILE A 49 -16.73 6.13 -8.76
C ILE A 49 -17.95 5.40 -8.16
N PRO A 50 -18.34 4.21 -8.69
CA PRO A 50 -19.45 3.45 -8.12
C PRO A 50 -19.17 3.04 -6.66
N ALA A 51 -20.15 3.21 -5.77
CA ALA A 51 -20.01 2.84 -4.35
C ALA A 51 -19.66 1.35 -4.14
N GLY A 52 -20.14 0.47 -5.03
CA GLY A 52 -19.75 -0.94 -5.02
C GLY A 52 -18.27 -1.17 -5.29
N ALA A 53 -17.67 -0.37 -6.19
CA ALA A 53 -16.26 -0.45 -6.53
C ALA A 53 -15.38 0.04 -5.37
N ALA A 54 -15.74 1.17 -4.75
CA ALA A 54 -15.05 1.66 -3.57
C ALA A 54 -15.05 0.65 -2.41
N LYS A 55 -16.22 0.04 -2.14
CA LYS A 55 -16.36 -1.00 -1.11
C LYS A 55 -15.48 -2.22 -1.40
N GLU A 56 -15.40 -2.64 -2.67
CA GLU A 56 -14.53 -3.74 -3.07
C GLU A 56 -13.06 -3.38 -2.88
N ILE A 57 -12.61 -2.21 -3.37
CA ILE A 57 -11.24 -1.73 -3.20
C ILE A 57 -10.85 -1.69 -1.71
N ALA A 58 -11.68 -1.07 -0.86
CA ALA A 58 -11.42 -0.98 0.58
C ALA A 58 -11.37 -2.37 1.26
N SER A 59 -12.25 -3.28 0.87
CA SER A 59 -12.24 -4.66 1.36
C SER A 59 -10.97 -5.41 0.95
N LYS A 60 -10.50 -5.24 -0.29
CA LYS A 60 -9.27 -5.89 -0.77
C LYS A 60 -8.02 -5.30 -0.14
N ALA A 61 -7.96 -3.98 0.02
CA ALA A 61 -6.87 -3.27 0.67
C ALA A 61 -6.64 -3.74 2.13
N THR A 62 -7.71 -4.15 2.83
CA THR A 62 -7.64 -4.61 4.23
C THR A 62 -7.61 -6.14 4.38
N SER A 63 -7.85 -6.90 3.31
CA SER A 63 -7.94 -8.37 3.35
C SER A 63 -6.63 -9.12 3.62
N GLY A 64 -5.48 -8.44 3.49
CA GLY A 64 -4.15 -9.09 3.50
C GLY A 64 -3.82 -9.86 2.23
N ALA A 65 -4.63 -9.72 1.17
CA ALA A 65 -4.36 -10.32 -0.14
C ALA A 65 -3.20 -9.66 -0.88
N VAL A 66 -2.97 -8.36 -0.67
CA VAL A 66 -1.80 -7.65 -1.21
C VAL A 66 -0.65 -7.82 -0.24
N ARG A 67 0.42 -8.50 -0.68
CA ARG A 67 1.62 -8.77 0.12
C ARG A 67 2.86 -8.07 -0.45
N PRO A 68 3.85 -7.73 0.38
CA PRO A 68 5.07 -7.04 -0.08
C PRO A 68 5.81 -7.80 -1.19
N GLU A 69 5.82 -9.13 -1.13
CA GLU A 69 6.49 -9.97 -2.12
C GLU A 69 5.90 -9.79 -3.52
N ARG A 70 4.57 -9.69 -3.62
CA ARG A 70 3.88 -9.45 -4.89
C ARG A 70 4.18 -8.06 -5.45
N GLY A 71 4.33 -7.06 -4.56
CA GLY A 71 4.78 -5.73 -4.95
C GLY A 71 6.18 -5.75 -5.57
N GLY A 72 7.11 -6.48 -4.95
CA GLY A 72 8.49 -6.63 -5.45
C GLY A 72 8.58 -7.36 -6.79
N GLU A 73 7.75 -8.38 -7.03
CA GLU A 73 7.65 -9.05 -8.33
C GLU A 73 7.24 -8.06 -9.44
N ILE A 74 6.20 -7.27 -9.19
CA ILE A 74 5.67 -6.30 -10.16
C ILE A 74 6.65 -5.13 -10.37
N GLU A 75 7.39 -4.73 -9.33
CA GLU A 75 8.46 -3.74 -9.44
C GLU A 75 9.60 -4.25 -10.35
N GLY A 76 9.96 -5.53 -10.22
CA GLY A 76 10.96 -6.20 -11.07
C GLY A 76 10.60 -6.23 -12.57
N GLU A 77 9.32 -6.09 -12.91
CA GLU A 77 8.83 -5.96 -14.30
C GLU A 77 9.01 -4.55 -14.88
N GLY A 78 9.63 -3.62 -14.13
CA GLY A 78 9.93 -2.26 -14.57
C GLY A 78 8.89 -1.21 -14.13
N LYS A 79 8.02 -1.53 -13.17
CA LYS A 79 7.09 -0.56 -12.57
C LYS A 79 7.72 0.12 -11.37
N HIS A 80 7.39 1.39 -11.13
CA HIS A 80 7.82 2.10 -9.93
C HIS A 80 7.13 1.53 -8.67
N ASP A 81 7.81 1.49 -7.53
CA ASP A 81 7.37 0.89 -6.24
C ASP A 81 5.88 1.12 -5.91
N LEU A 82 5.40 2.37 -5.89
CA LEU A 82 3.99 2.64 -5.65
C LEU A 82 3.07 2.04 -6.72
N THR A 83 3.44 2.17 -7.98
CA THR A 83 2.66 1.65 -9.11
C THR A 83 2.50 0.14 -8.96
N ALA A 84 3.54 -0.57 -8.53
CA ALA A 84 3.44 -2.00 -8.25
C ALA A 84 2.39 -2.34 -7.18
N VAL A 85 2.30 -1.55 -6.10
CA VAL A 85 1.27 -1.69 -5.07
C VAL A 85 -0.15 -1.46 -5.61
N VAL A 86 -0.32 -0.41 -6.42
CA VAL A 86 -1.62 -0.09 -7.06
C VAL A 86 -2.06 -1.21 -8.00
N TYR A 87 -1.15 -1.74 -8.82
CA TYR A 87 -1.46 -2.88 -9.69
C TYR A 87 -1.80 -4.13 -8.88
N ALA A 88 -1.05 -4.43 -7.82
CA ALA A 88 -1.35 -5.57 -6.96
C ALA A 88 -2.74 -5.46 -6.31
N LEU A 89 -3.15 -4.25 -5.90
CA LEU A 89 -4.50 -4.00 -5.38
C LEU A 89 -5.57 -4.15 -6.48
N ALA A 90 -5.31 -3.62 -7.68
CA ALA A 90 -6.22 -3.70 -8.81
C ALA A 90 -6.46 -5.15 -9.26
N GLU A 91 -5.42 -6.00 -9.27
CA GLU A 91 -5.55 -7.45 -9.54
C GLU A 91 -6.55 -8.12 -8.60
N GLN A 92 -6.61 -7.70 -7.34
CA GLN A 92 -7.52 -8.27 -6.34
C GLN A 92 -8.96 -7.77 -6.46
N GLY A 93 -9.15 -6.59 -7.07
CA GLY A 93 -10.44 -5.92 -7.21
C GLY A 93 -11.17 -6.20 -8.53
N GLY A 94 -10.61 -7.00 -9.43
CA GLY A 94 -11.24 -7.35 -10.71
C GLY A 94 -11.68 -6.12 -11.51
N GLU A 95 -12.97 -6.07 -11.88
CA GLU A 95 -13.56 -4.92 -12.59
C GLU A 95 -13.49 -3.61 -11.80
N SER A 96 -13.52 -3.68 -10.47
CA SER A 96 -13.40 -2.50 -9.61
C SER A 96 -11.97 -1.96 -9.56
N GLY A 97 -10.98 -2.80 -9.90
CA GLY A 97 -9.56 -2.42 -9.90
C GLY A 97 -9.22 -1.24 -10.82
N LYS A 98 -10.01 -0.99 -11.87
CA LYS A 98 -9.85 0.18 -12.76
C LYS A 98 -10.10 1.53 -12.10
N TYR A 99 -10.76 1.53 -10.93
CA TYR A 99 -10.98 2.72 -10.11
C TYR A 99 -9.93 2.87 -8.99
N GLY A 100 -9.00 1.91 -8.84
CA GLY A 100 -7.89 2.07 -7.91
C GLY A 100 -6.99 3.22 -8.36
N HIS A 101 -6.53 4.05 -7.40
CA HIS A 101 -5.69 5.23 -7.66
C HIS A 101 -6.31 6.23 -8.65
N TYR A 102 -7.64 6.30 -8.75
CA TYR A 102 -8.32 7.16 -9.73
C TYR A 102 -7.99 8.64 -9.47
N GLY A 103 -7.59 9.36 -10.52
CA GLY A 103 -7.25 10.79 -10.45
C GLY A 103 -6.05 11.17 -9.57
N ALA A 104 -5.43 10.21 -8.88
CA ALA A 104 -4.33 10.47 -7.95
C ALA A 104 -2.97 10.53 -8.65
N THR A 105 -2.03 11.18 -7.97
CA THR A 105 -0.61 11.12 -8.32
C THR A 105 0.14 10.40 -7.22
N SER A 106 1.30 9.82 -7.56
CA SER A 106 2.07 9.04 -6.59
C SER A 106 2.42 9.81 -5.32
N ARG A 107 2.69 11.10 -5.44
CA ARG A 107 3.12 11.94 -4.31
C ARG A 107 2.01 12.10 -3.26
N GLY A 108 0.75 12.21 -3.70
CA GLY A 108 -0.39 12.32 -2.78
C GLY A 108 -0.54 11.10 -1.89
N ILE A 109 -0.29 9.91 -2.44
CA ILE A 109 -0.37 8.65 -1.70
C ILE A 109 0.87 8.45 -0.82
N LEU A 110 2.07 8.63 -1.39
CA LEU A 110 3.34 8.41 -0.69
C LEU A 110 3.51 9.32 0.52
N ASP A 111 3.26 10.63 0.36
CA ASP A 111 3.47 11.60 1.43
C ASP A 111 2.45 11.39 2.56
N THR A 112 1.18 11.09 2.21
CA THR A 112 0.13 10.79 3.20
C THR A 112 0.42 9.49 3.94
N ALA A 113 0.84 8.43 3.24
CA ALA A 113 1.18 7.17 3.87
C ALA A 113 2.39 7.31 4.80
N THR A 114 3.40 8.09 4.39
CA THR A 114 4.58 8.38 5.23
C THR A 114 4.20 9.16 6.48
N ALA A 115 3.25 10.10 6.39
CA ALA A 115 2.75 10.84 7.56
C ALA A 115 1.98 9.96 8.56
N LEU A 116 1.47 8.80 8.13
CA LEU A 116 0.80 7.81 8.99
C LEU A 116 1.77 6.80 9.62
N GLN A 117 3.04 6.78 9.20
CA GLN A 117 4.10 5.96 9.80
C GLN A 117 4.65 6.69 11.02
#